data_AF-A0AA86N2M9-F1
#
_entry.id   AF-A0AA86N2M9-F1
#
_cell.length_a   1.000
_cell.length_b   1.000
_cell.length_c   1.000
_cell.angle_alpha   90.00
_cell.angle_beta   90.00
_cell.angle_gamma   90.00
#
_symmetry.space_group_name_H-M   'P 1'
#
loop_
_entity.id
_entity.type
_entity.pdbx_description
1 polymer ?
#
loop_
_entity_poly.entity_id
_entity_poly.type
_entity_poly.pdbx_seq_one_letter_code
_entity_poly.pdbx_strand_id
1 'polypeptide(L)'
;MRTGGLRPADAAVRPASHVTVWGTVLAAIVVGLVLPATTVLGASAAKEFPITIDATKLEPPSLWQIPGLTPAIWTLDPESTDALRTAEVTELRLKPGTYSFATFTFSFQFTVTQDGTLEFEKKYDQCVSGRGTRTLLVKCKRMQPYGGQRDYEY
;
A
#
# COMPACT_ATOMS: atom_id res chain seq x y z
N MET A 1 -83.82 6.31 13.22
CA MET A 1 -83.62 6.10 11.76
C MET A 1 -82.97 4.72 11.61
N ARG A 2 -83.79 3.67 11.45
CA ARG A 2 -84.05 2.89 10.20
C ARG A 2 -82.79 2.21 9.62
N THR A 3 -82.63 0.90 9.90
CA THR A 3 -82.75 -0.26 8.95
C THR A 3 -81.56 -0.37 7.99
N GLY A 4 -80.70 -1.39 8.07
CA GLY A 4 -80.94 -2.78 7.64
C GLY A 4 -79.81 -3.13 6.64
N GLY A 5 -79.36 -4.36 6.40
CA GLY A 5 -79.72 -5.68 6.88
C GLY A 5 -78.59 -6.66 6.47
N LEU A 6 -78.54 -7.79 7.17
CA LEU A 6 -77.68 -8.92 6.86
C LEU A 6 -78.05 -9.57 5.52
N ARG A 7 -77.05 -10.15 4.84
CA ARG A 7 -77.21 -11.23 3.86
C ARG A 7 -76.27 -12.39 4.22
N PRO A 8 -76.80 -13.57 4.56
CA PRO A 8 -76.08 -14.84 4.60
C PRO A 8 -76.44 -15.72 3.38
N ALA A 9 -75.61 -16.74 3.11
CA ALA A 9 -75.93 -18.05 2.52
C ALA A 9 -74.60 -18.69 2.04
N ASP A 10 -74.09 -19.71 2.74
CA ASP A 10 -74.30 -21.14 2.44
C ASP A 10 -73.48 -21.60 1.22
N ALA A 11 -72.36 -22.32 1.41
CA ALA A 11 -72.25 -23.75 1.75
C ALA A 11 -72.47 -24.69 0.54
N ALA A 12 -71.39 -25.33 0.09
CA ALA A 12 -71.38 -26.63 -0.60
C ALA A 12 -69.92 -27.15 -0.63
N VAL A 13 -69.48 -28.05 0.26
CA VAL A 13 -69.64 -29.52 0.25
C VAL A 13 -68.59 -30.27 -0.63
N ARG A 14 -67.53 -30.75 0.07
CA ARG A 14 -66.89 -32.09 0.06
C ARG A 14 -66.20 -32.62 -1.24
N PRO A 15 -65.35 -33.69 -1.20
CA PRO A 15 -64.97 -34.59 -0.09
C PRO A 15 -63.45 -34.83 0.10
N ALA A 16 -63.15 -35.53 1.20
CA ALA A 16 -61.86 -36.08 1.59
C ALA A 16 -61.30 -37.11 0.58
N SER A 17 -59.97 -37.18 0.49
CA SER A 17 -59.26 -38.33 -0.08
C SER A 17 -58.02 -38.60 0.77
N HIS A 18 -58.12 -39.64 1.59
CA HIS A 18 -56.99 -40.25 2.26
C HIS A 18 -56.14 -40.99 1.23
N VAL A 19 -54.83 -40.69 1.16
CA VAL A 19 -53.85 -41.60 0.57
C VAL A 19 -52.76 -41.83 1.61
N THR A 20 -52.85 -42.98 2.28
CA THR A 20 -51.82 -43.56 3.13
C THR A 20 -50.95 -44.45 2.26
N VAL A 21 -49.67 -44.10 1.99
CA VAL A 21 -48.66 -45.09 1.57
C VAL A 21 -47.25 -44.72 2.06
N TRP A 22 -46.86 -45.40 3.15
CA TRP A 22 -45.59 -46.12 3.40
C TRP A 22 -44.24 -45.42 3.14
N GLY A 23 -43.55 -45.16 4.25
CA GLY A 23 -42.19 -45.64 4.56
C GLY A 23 -41.10 -45.54 3.49
N THR A 24 -40.10 -44.70 3.76
CA THR A 24 -38.73 -45.16 4.03
C THR A 24 -37.88 -43.98 4.47
N VAL A 25 -37.22 -44.16 5.62
CA VAL A 25 -36.20 -43.26 6.14
C VAL A 25 -34.97 -43.41 5.26
N LEU A 26 -34.61 -42.38 4.50
CA LEU A 26 -33.26 -42.23 3.98
C LEU A 26 -32.57 -41.13 4.78
N ALA A 27 -31.79 -41.59 5.75
CA ALA A 27 -30.79 -40.80 6.44
C ALA A 27 -29.74 -40.34 5.41
N ALA A 28 -29.90 -39.14 4.88
CA ALA A 28 -28.83 -38.46 4.16
C ALA A 28 -27.84 -37.92 5.19
N ILE A 29 -26.79 -38.71 5.44
CA ILE A 29 -25.58 -38.30 6.13
C ILE A 29 -25.02 -37.08 5.39
N VAL A 30 -25.15 -35.90 5.97
CA VAL A 30 -24.40 -34.72 5.51
C VAL A 30 -22.97 -34.90 6.04
N VAL A 31 -22.17 -35.67 5.29
CA VAL A 31 -20.73 -35.76 5.48
C VAL A 31 -20.17 -34.36 5.24
N GLY A 32 -19.49 -33.83 6.25
CA GLY A 32 -18.94 -32.49 6.26
C GLY A 32 -18.08 -32.19 5.05
N LEU A 33 -18.44 -31.15 4.32
CA LEU A 33 -17.48 -30.37 3.57
C LEU A 33 -17.00 -29.25 4.49
N VAL A 34 -16.04 -29.57 5.35
CA VAL A 34 -15.22 -28.53 5.98
C VAL A 34 -14.43 -27.93 4.83
N LEU A 35 -14.88 -26.79 4.31
CA LEU A 35 -14.05 -25.97 3.44
C LEU A 35 -12.77 -25.68 4.23
N PRO A 36 -11.57 -26.02 3.73
CA PRO A 36 -10.40 -25.38 4.28
C PRO A 36 -10.62 -23.89 4.00
N ALA A 37 -10.80 -23.11 5.06
CA ALA A 37 -10.45 -21.71 4.98
C ALA A 37 -8.97 -21.72 4.64
N THR A 38 -8.64 -21.71 3.35
CA THR A 38 -7.38 -21.17 2.89
C THR A 38 -7.42 -19.73 3.33
N THR A 39 -6.97 -19.48 4.55
CA THR A 39 -6.22 -18.29 4.84
C THR A 39 -5.05 -18.32 3.87
N VAL A 40 -5.28 -17.83 2.66
CA VAL A 40 -4.27 -17.03 2.01
C VAL A 40 -3.99 -15.93 3.01
N LEU A 41 -3.02 -16.19 3.88
CA LEU A 41 -2.22 -15.15 4.49
C LEU A 41 -1.89 -14.27 3.32
N GLY A 42 -2.60 -13.14 3.23
CA GLY A 42 -2.35 -12.13 2.25
C GLY A 42 -0.94 -11.64 2.54
N ALA A 43 0.05 -12.33 1.98
CA ALA A 43 1.11 -11.62 1.31
C ALA A 43 0.36 -10.78 0.28
N SER A 44 -0.11 -9.59 0.71
CA SER A 44 -0.48 -8.53 -0.21
C SER A 44 0.65 -8.52 -1.20
N ALA A 45 0.36 -8.92 -2.45
CA ALA A 45 1.29 -8.74 -3.53
C ALA A 45 1.55 -7.24 -3.54
N ALA A 46 2.66 -6.84 -2.91
CA ALA A 46 2.94 -5.46 -2.60
C ALA A 46 3.05 -4.77 -3.96
N LYS A 47 2.01 -4.01 -4.31
CA LYS A 47 1.89 -3.39 -5.62
C LYS A 47 3.05 -2.42 -5.76
N GLU A 48 3.81 -2.56 -6.83
CA GLU A 48 4.86 -1.61 -7.13
C GLU A 48 4.22 -0.31 -7.63
N PHE A 49 4.67 0.80 -7.08
CA PHE A 49 4.23 2.13 -7.43
C PHE A 49 5.33 2.87 -8.19
N PRO A 50 5.00 3.59 -9.28
CA PRO A 50 5.93 4.55 -9.87
C PRO A 50 6.17 5.67 -8.87
N ILE A 51 7.41 5.78 -8.40
CA ILE A 51 7.88 6.87 -7.56
C ILE A 51 8.94 7.63 -8.36
N THR A 52 8.67 8.90 -8.59
CA THR A 52 9.60 9.82 -9.27
C THR A 52 10.55 10.42 -8.25
N ILE A 53 11.85 10.28 -8.45
CA ILE A 53 12.91 10.91 -7.66
C ILE A 53 13.44 12.10 -8.46
N ASP A 54 13.13 13.31 -8.00
CA ASP A 54 13.63 14.56 -8.56
C ASP A 54 14.66 15.18 -7.61
N ALA A 55 15.93 14.98 -7.93
CA ALA A 55 17.05 15.60 -7.22
C ALA A 55 17.73 16.71 -8.04
N THR A 56 17.08 17.21 -9.11
CA THR A 56 17.67 18.17 -10.07
C THR A 56 17.98 19.52 -9.44
N LYS A 57 17.34 19.83 -8.32
CA LYS A 57 17.57 21.04 -7.52
C LYS A 57 18.68 20.90 -6.50
N LEU A 58 19.38 19.76 -6.47
CA LEU A 58 20.53 19.58 -5.59
C LEU A 58 21.74 20.35 -6.13
N GLU A 59 22.29 21.23 -5.28
CA GLU A 59 23.48 22.01 -5.60
C GLU A 59 24.63 21.70 -4.64
N PRO A 60 25.84 21.35 -5.15
CA PRO A 60 26.13 20.99 -6.54
C PRO A 60 25.49 19.63 -6.90
N PRO A 61 25.37 19.32 -8.21
CA PRO A 61 24.99 17.98 -8.64
C PRO A 61 25.92 16.91 -8.04
N SER A 62 25.35 15.78 -7.63
CA SER A 62 26.02 14.65 -7.00
C SER A 62 25.54 13.34 -7.61
N LEU A 63 26.15 12.23 -7.20
CA LEU A 63 25.55 10.90 -7.33
C LEU A 63 24.62 10.61 -6.14
N TRP A 64 23.62 9.78 -6.38
CA TRP A 64 22.71 9.28 -5.35
C TRP A 64 22.39 7.80 -5.55
N GLN A 65 21.93 7.17 -4.47
CA GLN A 65 21.50 5.78 -4.45
C GLN A 65 20.29 5.58 -3.53
N ILE A 66 19.54 4.52 -3.81
CA ILE A 66 18.68 3.84 -2.86
C ILE A 66 19.23 2.43 -2.66
N PRO A 67 19.84 2.11 -1.51
CA PRO A 67 20.47 0.83 -1.27
C PRO A 67 19.53 -0.35 -1.54
N GLY A 68 20.03 -1.35 -2.27
CA GLY A 68 19.27 -2.54 -2.68
C GLY A 68 18.39 -2.34 -3.92
N LEU A 69 18.29 -1.12 -4.47
CA LEU A 69 17.52 -0.82 -5.68
C LEU A 69 18.35 -0.20 -6.80
N THR A 70 19.35 0.61 -6.45
CA THR A 70 20.24 1.26 -7.41
C THR A 70 21.69 0.83 -7.18
N PRO A 71 22.57 0.94 -8.19
CA PRO A 71 24.01 0.74 -8.02
C PRO A 71 24.58 1.59 -6.88
N ALA A 72 25.61 1.06 -6.22
CA ALA A 72 26.19 1.74 -5.07
C ALA A 72 27.09 2.91 -5.50
N ILE A 73 26.94 4.08 -4.86
CA ILE A 73 27.81 5.24 -5.15
C ILE A 73 29.20 5.15 -4.51
N TRP A 74 29.43 4.17 -3.62
CA TRP A 74 30.67 4.03 -2.84
C TRP A 74 31.70 3.08 -3.46
N THR A 75 31.36 2.44 -4.58
CA THR A 75 32.31 1.67 -5.37
C THR A 75 33.28 2.61 -6.09
N LEU A 76 34.58 2.30 -6.00
CA LEU A 76 35.70 3.26 -6.05
C LEU A 76 35.98 3.93 -7.41
N ASP A 77 35.27 3.58 -8.47
CA ASP A 77 35.56 4.08 -9.82
C ASP A 77 34.45 5.02 -10.31
N PRO A 78 34.61 6.36 -10.17
CA PRO A 78 33.60 7.34 -10.57
C PRO A 78 33.34 7.40 -12.09
N GLU A 79 34.24 6.85 -12.91
CA GLU A 79 34.06 6.71 -14.36
C GLU A 79 33.35 5.41 -14.77
N SER A 80 33.33 4.37 -13.92
CA SER A 80 32.66 3.10 -14.21
C SER A 80 31.36 2.88 -13.42
N THR A 81 31.03 3.78 -12.50
CA THR A 81 29.82 3.65 -11.68
C THR A 81 28.61 4.13 -12.47
N ASP A 82 27.71 3.20 -12.85
CA ASP A 82 26.35 3.47 -13.38
C ASP A 82 25.41 4.11 -12.33
N ALA A 83 25.96 4.88 -11.39
CA ALA A 83 25.21 5.54 -10.33
C ALA A 83 24.38 6.67 -10.91
N LEU A 84 23.17 6.82 -10.36
CA LEU A 84 22.24 7.84 -10.80
C LEU A 84 22.76 9.22 -10.39
N ARG A 85 22.72 10.14 -11.36
CA ARG A 85 23.08 11.53 -11.15
C ARG A 85 21.88 12.28 -10.60
N THR A 86 22.12 13.21 -9.68
CA THR A 86 21.05 14.09 -9.17
C THR A 86 20.62 15.09 -10.23
N ALA A 87 21.38 15.27 -11.31
CA ALA A 87 21.01 16.13 -12.45
C ALA A 87 19.85 15.57 -13.29
N GLU A 88 19.44 14.32 -13.04
CA GLU A 88 18.40 13.63 -13.81
C GLU A 88 17.22 13.26 -12.90
N VAL A 89 16.01 13.33 -13.45
CA VAL A 89 14.81 12.82 -12.79
C VAL A 89 14.69 11.33 -13.11
N THR A 90 14.60 10.50 -12.07
CA THR A 90 14.50 9.04 -12.25
C THR A 90 13.19 8.51 -11.68
N GLU A 91 12.48 7.71 -12.46
CA GLU A 91 11.31 6.97 -11.96
C GLU A 91 11.72 5.56 -11.55
N LEU A 92 11.34 5.16 -10.32
CA LEU A 92 11.59 3.84 -9.77
C LEU A 92 10.28 3.15 -9.42
N ARG A 93 10.25 1.83 -9.55
CA ARG A 93 9.09 0.99 -9.18
C ARG A 93 9.32 0.45 -7.78
N LEU A 94 8.69 1.09 -6.80
CA LEU A 94 8.90 0.81 -5.38
C LEU A 94 7.69 0.11 -4.78
N LYS A 95 7.93 -0.89 -3.94
CA LYS A 95 6.89 -1.52 -3.11
C LYS A 95 6.64 -0.65 -1.88
N PRO A 96 5.48 -0.75 -1.22
CA PRO A 96 5.30 -0.18 0.11
C PRO A 96 6.41 -0.67 1.07
N GLY A 97 7.04 0.26 1.77
CA GLY A 97 8.20 -0.02 2.61
C GLY A 97 9.04 1.20 2.89
N THR A 98 10.05 1.01 3.74
CA THR A 98 11.00 2.07 4.11
C THR A 98 12.26 1.96 3.27
N TYR A 99 12.66 3.08 2.69
CA TYR A 99 13.82 3.24 1.83
C TYR A 99 14.73 4.34 2.36
N SER A 100 15.99 4.31 1.95
CA SER A 100 16.96 5.35 2.27
C SER A 100 17.43 5.99 0.97
N PHE A 101 17.31 7.30 0.87
CA PHE A 101 17.97 8.07 -0.17
C PHE A 101 19.33 8.51 0.36
N ALA A 102 20.41 8.17 -0.34
CA ALA A 102 21.76 8.51 0.07
C ALA A 102 22.53 9.18 -1.06
N THR A 103 23.27 10.23 -0.70
CA THR A 103 24.31 10.87 -1.51
C THR A 103 25.64 10.76 -0.76
N PHE A 104 26.71 11.33 -1.31
CA PHE A 104 27.99 11.43 -0.58
C PHE A 104 27.94 12.32 0.67
N THR A 105 27.00 13.27 0.73
CA THR A 105 27.01 14.33 1.76
C THR A 105 25.85 14.24 2.74
N PHE A 106 24.78 13.54 2.40
CA PHE A 106 23.64 13.31 3.29
C PHE A 106 22.86 12.07 2.88
N SER A 107 22.14 11.52 3.86
CA SER A 107 21.14 10.49 3.65
C SER A 107 19.92 10.76 4.51
N PHE A 108 18.77 10.28 4.07
CA PHE A 108 17.53 10.33 4.84
C PHE A 108 16.64 9.15 4.48
N GLN A 109 15.77 8.77 5.42
CA GLN A 109 14.79 7.73 5.20
C GLN A 109 13.46 8.32 4.71
N PHE A 110 12.81 7.60 3.81
CA PHE A 110 11.44 7.84 3.38
C PHE A 110 10.68 6.53 3.29
N THR A 111 9.37 6.61 3.43
CA THR A 111 8.46 5.47 3.38
C THR A 111 7.52 5.62 2.20
N VAL A 112 7.37 4.55 1.42
CA VAL A 112 6.29 4.41 0.44
C VAL A 112 5.12 3.76 1.17
N THR A 113 3.99 4.46 1.26
CA THR A 113 2.77 3.97 1.92
C THR A 113 2.11 2.87 1.09
N GLN A 114 1.08 2.22 1.66
CA GLN A 114 0.28 1.22 0.94
C GLN A 114 -0.46 1.82 -0.28
N ASP A 115 -0.69 3.14 -0.29
CA ASP A 115 -1.32 3.87 -1.39
C ASP A 115 -0.32 4.33 -2.47
N GLY A 116 0.98 4.08 -2.24
CA GLY A 116 2.07 4.51 -3.10
C GLY A 116 2.39 5.98 -2.95
N THR A 117 2.09 6.61 -1.81
CA THR A 117 2.49 7.98 -1.51
C THR A 117 3.73 8.01 -0.62
N LEU A 118 4.42 9.13 -0.60
CA LEU A 118 5.65 9.30 0.17
C LEU A 118 5.39 9.87 1.55
N GLU A 119 6.03 9.29 2.55
CA GLU A 119 6.15 9.82 3.91
C GLU A 119 7.62 9.92 4.32
N PHE A 120 7.93 10.90 5.16
CA PHE A 120 9.28 11.13 5.69
C PHE A 120 9.17 12.09 6.87
N GLU A 121 10.14 12.09 7.77
CA GLU A 121 10.12 12.93 8.97
C GLU A 121 10.09 14.44 8.65
N LYS A 122 9.36 15.22 9.45
CA LYS A 122 9.24 16.68 9.28
C LYS A 122 10.58 17.42 9.33
N LYS A 123 11.59 16.87 10.01
CA LYS A 123 12.95 17.45 10.05
C LYS A 123 13.60 17.55 8.67
N TYR A 124 13.10 16.80 7.68
CA TYR A 124 13.58 16.86 6.30
C TYR A 124 12.83 17.89 5.44
N ASP A 125 11.75 18.53 5.90
CA ASP A 125 10.89 19.42 5.09
C ASP A 125 11.65 20.65 4.52
N GLN A 126 12.73 21.05 5.20
CA GLN A 126 13.68 22.08 4.73
C GLN A 126 14.39 21.72 3.41
N CYS A 127 14.43 20.43 3.08
CA CYS A 127 15.35 19.83 2.12
C CYS A 127 14.65 18.87 1.16
N VAL A 128 13.56 18.27 1.60
CA VAL A 128 12.78 17.24 0.93
C VAL A 128 11.33 17.71 0.85
N SER A 129 10.67 17.47 -0.26
CA SER A 129 9.27 17.83 -0.47
C SER A 129 8.55 16.74 -1.25
N GLY A 130 7.22 16.82 -1.31
CA GLY A 130 6.39 15.80 -2.00
C GLY A 130 5.80 14.73 -1.07
N ARG A 131 5.73 14.99 0.24
CA ARG A 131 4.95 14.15 1.18
C ARG A 131 3.50 14.04 0.69
N GLY A 132 2.93 12.84 0.76
CA GLY A 132 1.58 12.56 0.26
C GLY A 132 1.48 12.47 -1.27
N THR A 133 2.60 12.59 -1.99
CA THR A 133 2.65 12.48 -3.46
C THR A 133 3.50 11.28 -3.89
N ARG A 134 3.60 11.06 -5.20
CA ARG A 134 4.49 10.06 -5.82
C ARG A 134 5.83 10.62 -6.27
N THR A 135 6.10 11.89 -5.95
CA THR A 135 7.31 12.59 -6.40
C THR A 135 8.13 13.01 -5.18
N LEU A 136 9.32 12.45 -5.03
CA LEU A 136 10.28 12.85 -4.02
C LEU A 136 11.14 13.98 -4.58
N LEU A 137 10.93 15.20 -4.10
CA LEU A 137 11.75 16.35 -4.50
C LEU A 137 12.87 16.57 -3.48
N VAL A 138 14.12 16.58 -3.92
CA VAL A 138 15.31 16.84 -3.10
C VAL A 138 15.98 18.13 -3.58
N LYS A 139 16.06 19.13 -2.70
CA LYS A 139 16.50 20.50 -3.03
C LYS A 139 17.59 21.06 -2.10
N CYS A 140 18.24 20.20 -1.31
CA CYS A 140 19.29 20.65 -0.40
C CYS A 140 20.47 21.26 -1.18
N LYS A 141 21.02 22.35 -0.67
CA LYS A 141 22.29 22.90 -1.15
C LYS A 141 23.41 22.52 -0.20
N ARG A 142 24.27 21.55 -0.57
CA ARG A 142 25.54 21.02 0.01
C ARG A 142 25.82 21.04 1.53
N MET A 143 24.97 21.66 2.32
CA MET A 143 25.16 21.94 3.73
C MET A 143 23.92 21.42 4.41
N GLN A 144 24.01 20.20 4.92
CA GLN A 144 23.32 19.94 6.17
C GLN A 144 23.74 21.07 7.11
N PRO A 145 22.83 21.86 7.70
CA PRO A 145 23.16 22.56 8.92
C PRO A 145 23.12 21.49 10.02
N TYR A 146 24.09 20.58 10.03
CA TYR A 146 24.55 20.14 11.34
C TYR A 146 25.36 21.31 11.87
N GLY A 147 24.66 22.25 12.52
CA GLY A 147 25.22 22.99 13.65
C GLY A 147 25.45 22.04 14.83
N GLY A 148 26.02 20.87 14.57
CA GLY A 148 26.70 20.11 15.61
C GLY A 148 27.99 20.85 15.82
N GLN A 149 28.13 21.47 16.99
CA GLN A 149 29.41 21.97 17.47
C GLN A 149 30.46 20.90 17.14
N ARG A 150 31.50 21.29 16.41
CA ARG A 150 32.62 20.40 16.18
C ARG A 150 33.32 20.24 17.51
N ASP A 151 32.95 19.22 18.27
CA ASP A 151 33.67 18.85 19.49
C ASP A 151 34.98 18.16 19.07
N TYR A 152 35.93 18.94 18.54
CA TYR A 152 37.34 18.60 18.61
C TYR A 152 37.91 19.36 19.81
N GLU A 153 37.74 18.82 21.00
CA GLU A 153 38.55 19.24 22.14
C GLU A 153 39.82 18.37 22.14
N TYR A 154 40.97 19.04 22.08
CA TYR A 154 42.32 18.47 21.90
C TYR A 154 42.85 17.78 23.15
#